data_AF-C6L8D7-F1
#
_entry.id   AF-C6L8D7-F1
#
_cell.length_a   1.000
_cell.length_b   1.000
_cell.length_c   1.000
_cell.angle_alpha   90.00
_cell.angle_beta   90.00
_cell.angle_gamma   90.00
#
_symmetry.space_group_name_H-M   'P 1'
#
loop_
_entity.id
_entity.type
_entity.pdbx_description
1 polymer ?
#
loop_
_entity_poly.entity_id
_entity_poly.type
_entity_poly.pdbx_seq_one_letter_code
_entity_poly.pdbx_strand_id
1 'polypeptide(L)'
;MTLVTTSSMFQSLLLLLSLVAIIKAGIAFPQNPGCRNTEDKNFPQHVKVNLNILNRNTNSRRPSDYYNRSTSPWNLHRNEDPERYPSVIWEAKCRHLGCVNNEGNINYHMNSVPIQQEILVLRRESQHCPHSFRLEKMLVAVGCTCVTPIVRHVA
;
A
#
# COMPACT_ATOMS: atom_id res chain seq x y z
N MET A 1 12.51 -1.95 72.06
CA MET A 1 12.25 -2.32 70.66
C MET A 1 11.41 -3.57 70.66
N THR A 2 10.09 -3.44 70.59
CA THR A 2 9.16 -4.59 70.60
C THR A 2 9.03 -5.14 69.18
N LEU A 3 9.49 -6.37 68.99
CA LEU A 3 9.40 -7.12 67.75
C LEU A 3 7.91 -7.44 67.50
N VAL A 4 7.31 -6.81 66.49
CA VAL A 4 5.93 -7.09 66.08
C VAL A 4 5.94 -8.43 65.34
N THR A 5 5.52 -9.50 66.02
CA THR A 5 5.24 -10.80 65.41
C THR A 5 3.94 -10.72 64.63
N THR A 6 4.04 -10.40 63.34
CA THR A 6 2.89 -10.42 62.43
C THR A 6 2.42 -11.85 62.24
N SER A 7 1.16 -12.14 62.56
CA SER A 7 0.61 -13.49 62.39
C SER A 7 0.62 -13.90 60.90
N SER A 8 0.92 -15.17 60.62
CA SER A 8 0.95 -15.74 59.26
C SER A 8 -0.35 -15.46 58.48
N MET A 9 -1.48 -15.40 59.18
CA MET A 9 -2.80 -15.10 58.62
C MET A 9 -2.91 -13.65 58.11
N PHE A 10 -2.34 -12.68 58.83
CA PHE A 10 -2.30 -11.29 58.37
C PHE A 10 -1.46 -11.14 57.11
N GLN A 11 -0.31 -11.83 57.05
CA GLN A 11 0.58 -11.76 55.90
C GLN A 11 -0.04 -12.40 54.65
N SER A 12 -0.76 -13.51 54.82
CA SER A 12 -1.52 -14.14 53.74
C SER A 12 -2.66 -13.25 53.22
N LEU A 13 -3.40 -12.59 54.13
CA LEU A 13 -4.47 -11.67 53.75
C LEU A 13 -3.95 -10.44 52.99
N LEU A 14 -2.83 -9.88 53.44
CA LEU A 14 -2.14 -8.77 52.75
C LEU A 14 -1.68 -9.15 51.33
N LEU A 15 -1.18 -10.37 51.16
CA LEU A 15 -0.78 -10.91 49.85
C LEU A 15 -1.98 -11.14 48.91
N LEU A 16 -3.11 -11.62 49.44
CA LEU A 16 -4.33 -11.75 48.63
C LEU A 16 -4.87 -10.40 48.18
N LEU A 17 -4.89 -9.41 49.07
CA LEU A 17 -5.37 -8.06 48.75
C LEU A 17 -4.49 -7.37 47.71
N SER A 18 -3.17 -7.57 47.75
CA SER A 18 -2.26 -7.04 46.73
C SER A 18 -2.43 -7.73 45.37
N LEU A 19 -2.62 -9.05 45.35
CA LEU A 19 -2.97 -9.80 44.13
C LEU A 19 -4.28 -9.30 43.50
N VAL A 20 -5.32 -9.10 44.29
CA VAL A 20 -6.61 -8.56 43.81
C VAL A 20 -6.45 -7.13 43.30
N ALA A 21 -5.62 -6.30 43.95
CA ALA A 21 -5.32 -4.96 43.47
C ALA A 21 -4.60 -4.97 42.10
N ILE A 22 -3.67 -5.90 41.87
CA ILE A 22 -2.97 -6.05 40.58
C ILE A 22 -3.95 -6.53 39.48
N ILE A 23 -4.88 -7.43 39.81
CA ILE A 23 -5.90 -7.92 38.86
C ILE A 23 -6.91 -6.80 38.54
N LYS A 24 -7.33 -6.01 39.53
CA LYS A 24 -8.29 -4.90 39.33
C LYS A 24 -7.67 -3.65 38.70
N ALA A 25 -6.38 -3.42 38.91
CA ALA A 25 -5.61 -2.41 38.18
C ALA A 25 -5.32 -2.80 36.73
N GLY A 26 -5.88 -3.95 36.28
CA GLY A 26 -5.97 -4.46 34.92
C GLY A 26 -4.97 -3.82 33.99
N ILE A 27 -3.84 -4.51 33.76
CA ILE A 27 -2.73 -4.10 32.88
C ILE A 27 -3.28 -3.17 31.81
N ALA A 28 -3.14 -1.86 32.03
CA ALA A 28 -3.53 -0.89 31.05
C ALA A 28 -2.58 -1.12 29.89
N PHE A 29 -3.07 -1.78 28.84
CA PHE A 29 -2.33 -1.89 27.60
C PHE A 29 -1.93 -0.47 27.22
N PRO A 30 -0.63 -0.17 27.11
CA PRO A 30 -0.20 1.17 26.73
C PRO A 30 -0.84 1.46 25.37
N GLN A 31 -1.82 2.36 25.37
CA GLN A 31 -2.32 2.94 24.12
C GLN A 31 -1.14 3.72 23.55
N ASN A 32 -0.61 3.25 22.42
CA ASN A 32 0.54 3.89 21.81
C ASN A 32 0.13 5.32 21.40
N PRO A 33 0.73 6.37 21.97
CA PRO A 33 0.26 7.75 21.82
C PRO A 33 0.44 8.32 20.40
N GLY A 34 1.02 7.55 19.47
CA GLY A 34 1.23 7.93 18.07
C GLY A 34 0.18 7.42 17.07
N CYS A 35 -0.79 6.61 17.50
CA CYS A 35 -1.81 6.08 16.60
C CYS A 35 -3.03 7.01 16.58
N ARG A 36 -3.42 7.46 15.38
CA ARG A 36 -4.46 8.46 15.19
C ARG A 36 -5.85 7.87 15.42
N ASN A 37 -6.38 8.01 16.64
CA ASN A 37 -7.79 7.75 16.93
C ASN A 37 -8.61 8.95 16.44
N THR A 38 -9.23 8.85 15.28
CA THR A 38 -10.30 9.78 14.90
C THR A 38 -11.59 8.96 14.88
N GLU A 39 -12.60 9.38 15.63
CA GLU A 39 -13.90 8.71 15.70
C GLU A 39 -14.91 9.52 14.87
N ASP A 40 -14.75 9.54 13.55
CA ASP A 40 -15.80 10.09 12.68
C ASP A 40 -16.86 9.01 12.43
N LYS A 41 -18.02 9.14 13.09
CA LYS A 41 -19.06 8.09 13.14
C LYS A 41 -19.83 7.89 11.83
N ASN A 42 -19.62 8.74 10.82
CA ASN A 42 -20.41 8.74 9.58
C ASN A 42 -19.78 7.91 8.43
N PHE A 43 -18.51 7.51 8.54
CA PHE A 43 -17.84 6.67 7.54
C PHE A 43 -16.92 5.66 8.24
N PRO A 44 -16.85 4.39 7.80
CA PRO A 44 -15.93 3.44 8.42
C PRO A 44 -14.48 3.91 8.26
N GLN A 45 -13.86 4.27 9.39
CA GLN A 45 -12.48 4.74 9.47
C GLN A 45 -11.47 3.65 9.06
N HIS A 46 -11.83 2.38 9.34
CA HIS A 46 -11.00 1.21 9.09
C HIS A 46 -11.83 0.05 8.55
N VAL A 47 -11.21 -0.80 7.74
CA VAL A 47 -11.80 -2.04 7.22
C VAL A 47 -10.91 -3.22 7.55
N LYS A 48 -11.52 -4.35 7.92
CA LYS A 48 -10.79 -5.60 8.17
C LYS A 48 -10.64 -6.35 6.85
N VAL A 49 -9.42 -6.45 6.35
CA VAL A 49 -9.11 -7.18 5.11
C VAL A 49 -8.55 -8.55 5.47
N ASN A 50 -9.01 -9.59 4.78
CA ASN A 50 -8.38 -10.90 4.84
C ASN A 50 -7.16 -10.92 3.92
N LEU A 51 -5.98 -11.16 4.50
CA LEU A 51 -4.71 -11.19 3.77
C LEU A 51 -4.50 -12.46 2.93
N ASN A 52 -5.44 -13.42 2.97
CA ASN A 52 -5.47 -14.52 2.03
C ASN A 52 -5.93 -14.01 0.65
N ILE A 53 -5.05 -13.25 0.00
CA ILE A 53 -5.28 -12.71 -1.34
C ILE A 53 -5.32 -13.91 -2.28
N LEU A 54 -6.53 -14.32 -2.64
CA LEU A 54 -6.77 -15.33 -3.66
C LEU A 54 -6.14 -14.82 -4.94
N ASN A 55 -4.96 -15.35 -5.26
CA ASN A 55 -4.26 -15.04 -6.49
C ASN A 55 -5.04 -15.65 -7.64
N ARG A 56 -6.08 -14.94 -8.10
CA ARG A 56 -6.80 -15.25 -9.33
C ARG A 56 -5.97 -14.82 -10.54
N ASN A 57 -4.65 -15.02 -10.50
CA ASN A 57 -3.80 -14.92 -11.67
C ASN A 57 -4.24 -16.02 -12.63
N THR A 58 -5.14 -15.66 -13.55
CA THR A 58 -4.79 -15.90 -14.94
C THR A 58 -3.44 -15.23 -15.09
N ASN A 59 -2.36 -15.98 -15.30
CA ASN A 59 -1.11 -15.39 -15.79
C ASN A 59 -1.54 -14.47 -16.93
N SER A 60 -1.61 -13.15 -16.68
CA SER A 60 -1.88 -12.17 -17.72
C SER A 60 -0.70 -12.37 -18.61
N ARG A 61 -0.86 -13.18 -19.66
CA ARG A 61 0.15 -13.50 -20.65
C ARG A 61 0.69 -12.14 -21.00
N ARG A 62 1.87 -11.78 -20.47
CA ARG A 62 2.58 -10.58 -20.89
C ARG A 62 2.66 -10.78 -22.38
N PRO A 63 1.97 -10.00 -23.21
CA PRO A 63 2.18 -10.13 -24.62
C PRO A 63 3.62 -9.66 -24.81
N SER A 64 4.50 -10.62 -25.08
CA SER A 64 5.84 -10.67 -24.47
C SER A 64 6.84 -9.67 -25.04
N ASP A 65 6.40 -8.77 -25.91
CA ASP A 65 7.25 -7.83 -26.62
C ASP A 65 6.53 -6.56 -27.09
N TYR A 66 5.30 -6.28 -26.65
CA TYR A 66 4.55 -5.08 -27.11
C TYR A 66 5.30 -3.78 -26.86
N TYR A 67 6.02 -3.69 -25.75
CA TYR A 67 6.85 -2.54 -25.41
C TYR A 67 7.99 -2.29 -26.42
N ASN A 68 8.40 -3.33 -27.16
CA ASN A 68 9.40 -3.24 -28.23
C ASN A 68 8.78 -3.09 -29.63
N ARG A 69 7.63 -3.72 -29.89
CA ARG A 69 7.00 -3.76 -31.23
C ARG A 69 5.97 -2.66 -31.48
N SER A 70 5.57 -1.93 -30.45
CA SER A 70 4.69 -0.78 -30.59
C SER A 70 5.33 0.29 -31.46
N THR A 71 4.53 1.02 -32.24
CA THR A 71 4.95 2.25 -32.91
C THR A 71 5.28 3.36 -31.90
N SER A 72 4.82 3.26 -30.65
CA SER A 72 5.21 4.12 -29.54
C SER A 72 5.89 3.28 -28.45
N PRO A 73 7.14 2.82 -28.67
CA PRO A 73 7.78 1.85 -27.78
C PRO A 73 8.11 2.46 -26.40
N TRP A 74 8.19 1.61 -25.38
CA TRP A 74 8.46 2.04 -24.00
C TRP A 74 9.46 1.14 -23.28
N ASN A 75 10.08 1.69 -22.24
CA ASN A 75 10.86 0.95 -21.26
C ASN A 75 10.02 0.74 -19.99
N LEU A 76 10.31 -0.33 -19.26
CA LEU A 76 9.71 -0.57 -17.94
C LEU A 76 10.70 -0.13 -16.86
N HIS A 77 10.27 0.80 -16.03
CA HIS A 77 10.99 1.25 -14.84
C HIS A 77 10.49 0.48 -13.63
N ARG A 78 11.41 -0.04 -12.81
CA ARG A 78 11.09 -0.76 -11.58
C ARG A 78 10.87 0.23 -10.45
N ASN A 79 9.65 0.37 -9.97
CA ASN A 79 9.29 1.15 -8.78
C ASN A 79 9.12 0.19 -7.60
N GLU A 80 10.05 0.22 -6.64
CA GLU A 80 10.06 -0.66 -5.48
C GLU A 80 9.93 0.15 -4.18
N ASP A 81 8.95 -0.24 -3.37
CA ASP A 81 8.69 0.34 -2.06
C ASP A 81 8.39 -0.81 -1.07
N PRO A 82 9.29 -1.09 -0.11
CA PRO A 82 9.12 -2.20 0.83
C PRO A 82 7.96 -2.00 1.79
N GLU A 83 7.49 -0.77 1.97
CA GLU A 83 6.37 -0.42 2.84
C GLU A 83 5.03 -0.39 2.07
N ARG A 84 5.00 -0.89 0.82
CA ARG A 84 3.82 -0.91 -0.04
C ARG A 84 3.47 -2.33 -0.50
N TYR A 85 2.18 -2.60 -0.69
CA TYR A 85 1.66 -3.76 -1.42
C TYR A 85 0.87 -3.32 -2.67
N PRO A 86 1.20 -3.82 -3.88
CA PRO A 86 2.39 -4.62 -4.19
C PRO A 86 3.68 -3.79 -4.00
N SER A 87 4.74 -4.44 -3.54
CA SER A 87 6.02 -3.76 -3.26
C SER A 87 6.69 -3.29 -4.55
N VAL A 88 6.62 -4.10 -5.60
CA VAL A 88 7.18 -3.81 -6.91
C VAL A 88 6.07 -3.52 -7.92
N ILE A 89 6.16 -2.36 -8.56
CA ILE A 89 5.32 -1.95 -9.69
C ILE A 89 6.24 -1.63 -10.87
N TRP A 90 5.88 -2.10 -12.06
CA TRP A 90 6.60 -1.77 -13.29
C TRP A 90 5.87 -0.66 -14.03
N GLU A 91 6.54 0.47 -14.24
CA GLU A 91 5.95 1.66 -14.83
C GLU A 91 6.50 1.88 -16.26
N ALA A 92 5.62 2.16 -17.21
CA ALA A 92 6.01 2.43 -18.59
C ALA A 92 6.56 3.85 -18.76
N LYS A 93 7.68 3.97 -19.48
CA LYS A 93 8.23 5.25 -19.95
C LYS A 93 8.46 5.21 -21.45
N CYS A 94 7.77 6.08 -22.19
CA CYS A 94 7.90 6.14 -23.65
C CYS A 94 9.34 6.48 -24.06
N ARG A 95 9.86 5.81 -25.09
CA ARG A 95 11.25 5.98 -25.54
C ARG A 95 11.47 7.26 -26.33
N HIS A 96 10.44 7.71 -27.04
CA HIS A 96 10.50 8.84 -27.96
C HIS A 96 9.34 9.78 -27.68
N LEU A 97 9.48 11.05 -28.09
CA LEU A 97 8.37 11.99 -28.14
C LEU A 97 7.46 11.71 -29.34
N GLY A 98 8.04 11.37 -30.50
CA GLY A 98 7.32 10.94 -31.69
C GLY A 98 7.00 9.44 -31.73
N CYS A 99 6.37 8.98 -32.80
CA CYS A 99 6.14 7.54 -33.05
C CYS A 99 7.07 6.99 -34.13
N VAL A 100 7.33 5.69 -34.11
CA VAL A 100 8.11 4.97 -35.11
C VAL A 100 7.23 4.62 -36.31
N ASN A 101 7.68 4.95 -37.53
CA ASN A 101 7.02 4.58 -38.78
C ASN A 101 7.44 3.17 -39.27
N ASN A 102 6.91 2.74 -40.42
CA ASN A 102 7.23 1.43 -41.02
C ASN A 102 8.70 1.27 -41.45
N GLU A 103 9.42 2.37 -41.67
CA GLU A 103 10.85 2.38 -42.01
C GLU A 103 11.75 2.33 -40.76
N GLY A 104 11.17 2.42 -39.56
CA GLY A 104 11.91 2.52 -38.30
C GLY A 104 12.34 3.94 -37.90
N ASN A 105 11.92 4.95 -38.67
CA ASN A 105 12.23 6.36 -38.41
C ASN A 105 11.23 6.99 -37.43
N ILE A 106 11.67 8.00 -36.69
CA ILE A 106 10.80 8.76 -35.79
C ILE A 106 9.98 9.78 -36.59
N ASN A 107 8.67 9.60 -36.59
CA ASN A 107 7.68 10.53 -37.11
C ASN A 107 7.20 11.49 -36.00
N TYR A 108 7.59 12.75 -36.11
CA TYR A 108 7.22 13.83 -35.18
C TYR A 108 5.84 14.46 -35.48
N HIS A 109 5.13 14.03 -36.53
CA HIS A 109 3.73 14.42 -36.76
C HIS A 109 2.75 13.65 -35.85
N MET A 110 3.25 12.67 -35.10
CA MET A 110 2.52 11.88 -34.12
C MET A 110 3.24 11.95 -32.78
N ASN A 111 2.52 11.71 -31.68
CA ASN A 111 3.10 11.72 -30.34
C ASN A 111 2.99 10.35 -29.66
N SER A 112 4.07 9.90 -29.04
CA SER A 112 4.04 8.80 -28.09
C SER A 112 3.63 9.34 -26.72
N VAL A 113 2.48 8.89 -26.20
CA VAL A 113 1.95 9.33 -24.90
C VAL A 113 1.74 8.14 -23.96
N PRO A 114 1.99 8.29 -22.64
CA PRO A 114 1.78 7.21 -21.69
C PRO A 114 0.29 6.97 -21.46
N ILE A 115 -0.10 5.70 -21.39
CA ILE A 115 -1.43 5.29 -20.92
C ILE A 115 -1.36 5.11 -19.41
N GLN A 116 -2.15 5.89 -18.68
CA GLN A 116 -2.16 5.90 -17.22
C GLN A 116 -3.36 5.13 -16.68
N GLN A 117 -3.14 4.41 -15.58
CA GLN A 117 -4.16 3.65 -14.86
C GLN A 117 -4.11 4.02 -13.38
N GLU A 118 -5.26 4.36 -12.79
CA GLU A 118 -5.39 4.44 -11.33
C GLU A 118 -5.48 3.02 -10.76
N ILE A 119 -4.60 2.72 -9.80
CA ILE A 119 -4.56 1.46 -9.06
C ILE A 119 -4.65 1.71 -7.55
N LEU A 120 -5.09 0.70 -6.83
CA LEU A 120 -5.10 0.69 -5.36
C LEU A 120 -3.81 0.05 -4.84
N VAL A 121 -3.19 0.69 -3.85
CA VAL A 121 -2.02 0.17 -3.14
C VAL A 121 -2.25 0.27 -1.64
N LEU A 122 -1.71 -0.67 -0.88
CA LEU A 122 -1.71 -0.60 0.58
C LEU A 122 -0.33 -0.11 1.03
N ARG A 123 -0.28 0.93 1.86
CA ARG A 123 0.96 1.41 2.49
C ARG A 123 0.93 1.09 3.97
N ARG A 124 2.00 0.51 4.49
CA ARG A 124 2.16 0.23 5.92
C ARG A 124 2.32 1.57 6.65
N GLU A 125 1.54 1.77 7.70
CA GLU A 125 1.73 2.91 8.60
C GLU A 125 2.91 2.66 9.55
N SER A 126 3.45 3.72 10.14
CA SER A 126 4.73 3.69 10.87
C SER A 126 4.82 2.59 11.94
N GLN A 127 6.05 2.17 12.27
CA GLN A 127 6.37 1.03 13.14
C GLN A 127 5.73 1.07 14.55
N HIS A 128 5.16 2.20 14.96
CA HIS A 128 4.53 2.38 16.27
C HIS A 128 3.06 1.94 16.30
N CYS A 129 2.43 1.59 15.18
CA CYS A 129 1.07 1.06 15.14
C CYS A 129 1.06 -0.36 14.56
N PRO A 130 0.89 -1.41 15.37
CA PRO A 130 0.82 -2.76 14.85
C PRO A 130 -0.44 -2.93 14.00
N HIS A 131 -0.27 -3.50 12.80
CA HIS A 131 -1.32 -3.91 11.87
C HIS A 131 -2.16 -2.81 11.19
N SER A 132 -1.72 -1.54 11.15
CA SER A 132 -2.40 -0.52 10.36
C SER A 132 -1.79 -0.36 8.96
N PHE A 133 -2.68 -0.39 7.96
CA PHE A 133 -2.39 -0.11 6.56
C PHE A 133 -3.30 1.01 6.10
N ARG A 134 -2.74 1.90 5.29
CA ARG A 134 -3.49 2.93 4.58
C ARG A 134 -3.73 2.48 3.15
N LEU A 135 -4.98 2.57 2.70
CA LEU A 135 -5.32 2.41 1.29
C LEU A 135 -5.04 3.72 0.55
N GLU A 136 -4.26 3.64 -0.52
CA GLU A 136 -3.87 4.78 -1.36
C GLU A 136 -4.24 4.50 -2.82
N LYS A 137 -4.54 5.58 -3.56
CA LYS A 137 -4.68 5.56 -5.01
C LYS A 137 -3.37 6.02 -5.63
N MET A 138 -2.89 5.29 -6.62
CA MET A 138 -1.66 5.60 -7.34
C MET A 138 -1.94 5.58 -8.85
N LEU A 139 -1.42 6.57 -9.57
CA LEU A 139 -1.49 6.63 -11.01
C LEU A 139 -0.23 6.00 -11.61
N VAL A 140 -0.40 4.96 -12.42
CA VAL A 140 0.71 4.18 -13.01
C VAL A 140 0.61 4.18 -14.52
N ALA A 141 1.71 4.48 -15.20
CA ALA A 141 1.79 4.29 -16.64
C ALA A 141 1.94 2.79 -16.96
N VAL A 142 1.02 2.21 -17.73
CA VAL A 142 1.01 0.78 -18.07
C VAL A 142 1.59 0.47 -19.45
N GLY A 143 1.67 1.49 -20.31
CA GLY A 143 2.24 1.40 -21.65
C GLY A 143 2.27 2.77 -22.32
N CYS A 144 2.61 2.81 -23.60
CA CYS A 144 2.51 4.01 -24.43
C CYS A 144 1.68 3.73 -25.68
N THR A 145 0.98 4.76 -26.15
CA THR A 145 0.22 4.73 -27.41
C THR A 145 0.64 5.88 -28.31
N CYS A 146 0.39 5.72 -29.60
CA CYS A 146 0.66 6.73 -30.62
C CYS A 146 -0.62 7.51 -30.93
N VAL A 147 -0.58 8.83 -30.81
CA VAL A 147 -1.73 9.72 -31.06
C VAL A 147 -1.42 10.74 -32.15
N THR A 148 -2.47 11.12 -32.89
CA THR A 148 -2.44 12.29 -33.78
C THR A 148 -2.66 13.56 -32.95
N PRO A 149 -1.92 14.66 -33.19
CA PRO A 149 -2.13 15.93 -32.48
C PRO A 149 -3.51 16.56 -32.73
N ILE A 150 -4.12 16.26 -33.87
CA ILE A 150 -5.42 16.79 -34.27
C ILE A 150 -6.48 15.69 -34.06
N VAL A 151 -7.42 15.94 -33.15
CA VAL A 151 -8.57 15.05 -32.91
C VAL A 151 -9.45 15.06 -34.17
N ARG A 152 -9.49 13.94 -34.89
CA ARG A 152 -10.47 13.74 -35.97
C ARG A 152 -11.74 13.18 -35.35
N HIS A 153 -12.82 13.96 -35.36
CA HIS A 153 -14.15 13.42 -35.11
C HIS A 153 -14.51 12.50 -36.28
N VAL A 154 -14.53 11.19 -36.03
CA VAL A 154 -15.11 10.25 -36.98
C VAL A 154 -16.62 10.34 -36.77
N ALA A 155 -17.31 10.94 -37.75
CA ALA A 155 -18.77 10.96 -37.81
C ALA A 155 -19.31 9.57 -38.14
#